data_AF-A0A3C0IYM0-F1
#
_entry.id   AF-A0A3C0IYM0-F1
#
_cell.length_a   1.000
_cell.length_b   1.000
_cell.length_c   1.000
_cell.angle_alpha   90.00
_cell.angle_beta   90.00
_cell.angle_gamma   90.00
#
_symmetry.space_group_name_H-M   'P 1'
#
loop_
_entity.id
_entity.type
_entity.pdbx_description
1 polymer ?
#
loop_
_entity_poly.entity_id
_entity_poly.type
_entity_poly.pdbx_seq_one_letter_code
_entity_poly.pdbx_strand_id
1 'polypeptide(L)'
;MEVVLSYGKAGLPVELPDDNVTVVRPVFVPGLDDEQGAIAEALKHPIGCPALKDMVRPSDTVAVVFCDATRPVPNRRILPVLLKDLEIAGVRRDQIVL
;
A
#
# COMPACT_ATOMS: atom_id res chain seq x y z
N MET A 1 -10.77 -22.52 24.34
CA MET A 1 -10.44 -21.11 23.96
C MET A 1 -11.33 -20.60 22.82
N GLU A 2 -11.64 -19.30 22.78
CA GLU A 2 -12.41 -18.68 21.68
C GLU A 2 -11.49 -18.08 20.60
N VAL A 3 -11.80 -18.33 19.32
CA VAL A 3 -11.10 -17.79 18.16
C VAL A 3 -12.11 -17.29 17.12
N VAL A 4 -11.84 -16.14 16.49
CA VAL A 4 -12.65 -15.65 15.36
C VAL A 4 -11.91 -15.91 14.06
N LEU A 5 -12.51 -16.73 13.19
CA LEU A 5 -11.99 -17.01 11.85
C LEU A 5 -12.48 -15.96 10.84
N SER A 6 -11.63 -15.59 9.89
CA SER A 6 -11.97 -14.71 8.77
C SER A 6 -12.90 -15.41 7.77
N TYR A 7 -14.19 -15.46 8.10
CA TYR A 7 -15.24 -16.07 7.27
C TYR A 7 -16.44 -15.14 7.13
N GLY A 8 -16.88 -14.90 5.89
CA GLY A 8 -17.94 -13.95 5.59
C GLY A 8 -17.57 -12.51 5.97
N LYS A 9 -18.58 -11.71 6.33
CA LYS A 9 -18.39 -10.29 6.71
C LYS A 9 -18.24 -10.07 8.21
N ALA A 10 -18.80 -10.96 9.03
CA ALA A 10 -18.86 -10.83 10.48
C ALA A 10 -17.79 -11.66 11.21
N GLY A 11 -17.07 -12.53 10.47
CA GLY A 11 -16.24 -13.57 11.07
C GLY A 11 -17.07 -14.76 11.56
N LEU A 12 -16.38 -15.84 11.88
CA LEU A 12 -16.96 -17.04 12.49
C LEU A 12 -16.31 -17.29 13.85
N PRO A 13 -17.01 -17.06 14.97
CA PRO A 13 -16.51 -17.46 16.28
C PRO A 13 -16.51 -18.98 16.39
N VAL A 14 -15.41 -19.54 16.88
CA VAL A 14 -15.26 -20.98 17.15
C VAL A 14 -14.69 -21.19 18.55
N GLU A 15 -15.20 -22.19 19.25
CA GLU A 15 -14.60 -22.70 20.47
C GLU A 15 -13.67 -23.87 20.13
N LEU A 16 -12.42 -23.79 20.57
CA LEU A 16 -11.42 -24.84 20.43
C LEU A 16 -11.12 -25.47 21.80
N PRO A 17 -10.78 -26.77 21.86
CA PRO A 17 -10.25 -27.39 23.08
C PRO A 17 -9.00 -26.68 23.59
N ASP A 18 -8.80 -26.73 24.90
CA ASP A 18 -7.62 -26.13 25.53
C ASP A 18 -6.38 -27.06 25.47
N ASP A 19 -6.58 -28.33 25.13
CA ASP A 19 -5.53 -29.33 24.96
C ASP A 19 -5.20 -29.60 23.49
N ASN A 20 -3.93 -29.87 23.20
CA ASN A 20 -3.44 -30.27 21.87
C ASN A 20 -3.77 -29.29 20.71
N VAL A 21 -3.95 -27.99 21.01
CA VAL A 21 -4.20 -26.93 20.02
C VAL A 21 -3.12 -25.86 20.10
N THR A 22 -2.63 -25.40 18.95
CA THR A 22 -1.73 -24.24 18.83
C THR A 22 -2.33 -23.22 17.87
N VAL A 23 -2.55 -21.99 18.33
CA VAL A 23 -3.07 -20.89 17.52
C VAL A 23 -1.94 -19.97 17.10
N VAL A 24 -1.69 -19.88 15.80
CA VAL A 24 -0.69 -18.97 15.21
C VAL A 24 -1.39 -17.74 14.65
N ARG A 25 -0.94 -16.55 15.06
CA ARG A 25 -1.51 -15.27 14.61
C ARG A 25 -0.41 -14.33 14.14
N PRO A 26 -0.68 -13.46 13.14
CA PRO A 26 0.25 -12.41 12.80
C PRO A 26 0.40 -11.44 13.99
N VAL A 27 1.57 -10.84 14.11
CA VAL A 27 1.78 -9.70 14.99
C VAL A 27 1.29 -8.47 14.23
N PHE A 28 0.17 -7.89 14.69
CA PHE A 28 -0.33 -6.64 14.14
C PHE A 28 0.51 -5.48 14.66
N VAL A 29 1.05 -4.68 13.75
CA VAL A 29 1.71 -3.42 14.06
C VAL A 29 0.74 -2.27 13.83
N PRO A 30 0.78 -1.21 14.66
CA PRO A 30 -0.02 -0.02 14.40
C PRO A 30 0.37 0.61 13.05
N GLY A 31 -0.61 1.21 12.39
CA GLY A 31 -0.35 2.06 11.23
C GLY A 31 0.49 3.28 11.61
N LEU A 32 1.08 3.91 10.61
CA LEU A 32 1.81 5.17 10.80
C LEU A 32 0.82 6.31 11.06
N ASP A 33 1.16 7.23 11.96
CA ASP A 33 0.31 8.38 12.30
C ASP A 33 0.09 9.31 11.08
N ASP A 34 1.16 9.54 10.30
CA ASP A 34 1.11 10.27 9.02
C ASP A 34 1.49 9.34 7.86
N GLU A 35 0.50 8.57 7.39
CA GLU A 35 0.68 7.70 6.24
C GLU A 35 1.05 8.47 4.97
N GLN A 36 0.50 9.67 4.78
CA GLN A 36 0.74 10.45 3.57
C GLN A 36 2.18 10.97 3.53
N GLY A 37 2.66 11.51 4.65
CA GLY A 37 4.05 11.93 4.81
C GLY A 37 5.02 10.77 4.68
N ALA A 38 4.71 9.61 5.25
CA ALA A 38 5.54 8.42 5.12
C ALA A 38 5.68 7.95 3.67
N ILE A 39 4.60 7.94 2.89
CA ILE A 39 4.64 7.61 1.46
C ILE A 39 5.47 8.63 0.69
N ALA A 40 5.29 9.93 0.96
CA ALA A 40 6.06 10.99 0.30
C ALA A 40 7.55 10.89 0.61
N GLU A 41 7.93 10.60 1.86
CA GLU A 41 9.34 10.41 2.24
C GLU A 41 9.95 9.18 1.58
N ALA A 42 9.20 8.09 1.46
CA ALA A 42 9.67 6.89 0.76
C ALA A 42 9.96 7.14 -0.74
N LEU A 43 9.17 7.99 -1.40
CA LEU A 43 9.41 8.38 -2.80
C LEU A 43 10.64 9.29 -2.96
N LYS A 44 10.90 10.17 -1.99
CA LYS A 44 12.07 11.06 -1.98
C LYS A 44 13.37 10.33 -1.65
N HIS A 45 13.31 9.31 -0.79
CA HIS A 45 14.46 8.57 -0.29
C HIS A 45 14.33 7.07 -0.59
N PRO A 46 14.34 6.68 -1.87
CA PRO A 46 14.18 5.29 -2.25
C PRO A 46 15.42 4.45 -1.90
N ILE A 47 15.22 3.13 -1.84
CA ILE A 47 16.28 2.17 -1.52
C ILE A 47 16.91 1.66 -2.82
N GLY A 48 18.18 1.98 -3.05
CA GLY A 48 18.98 1.38 -4.13
C GLY A 48 18.70 1.92 -5.54
N CYS A 49 17.98 3.03 -5.68
CA CYS A 49 17.76 3.72 -6.95
C CYS A 49 17.68 5.26 -6.77
N PRO A 50 17.68 6.05 -7.85
CA PRO A 50 17.39 7.48 -7.78
C PRO A 50 15.93 7.76 -7.38
N ALA A 51 15.66 8.94 -6.81
CA ALA A 51 14.30 9.39 -6.51
C ALA A 51 13.46 9.51 -7.79
N LEU A 52 12.14 9.31 -7.70
CA LEU A 52 11.25 9.27 -8.87
C LEU A 52 11.37 10.54 -9.73
N LYS A 53 11.43 11.71 -9.09
CA LYS A 53 11.63 13.01 -9.75
C LYS A 53 12.89 13.10 -10.61
N ASP A 54 13.91 12.31 -10.30
CA ASP A 54 15.19 12.28 -11.01
C ASP A 54 15.22 11.19 -12.10
N MET A 55 14.21 10.31 -12.11
CA MET A 55 14.07 9.21 -13.08
C MET A 55 13.22 9.60 -14.30
N VAL A 56 12.39 10.64 -14.19
CA VAL A 56 11.46 11.06 -15.25
C VAL A 56 11.82 12.44 -15.79
N ARG A 57 11.40 12.71 -17.03
CA ARG A 57 11.50 14.01 -17.69
C ARG A 57 10.11 14.51 -18.05
N PRO A 58 9.90 15.83 -18.18
CA PRO A 58 8.61 16.40 -18.60
C PRO A 58 8.09 15.88 -19.95
N SER A 59 8.98 15.40 -20.82
CA SER A 59 8.62 14.81 -22.12
C SER A 59 8.13 13.36 -22.04
N ASP A 60 8.30 12.69 -20.91
CA ASP A 60 8.05 11.26 -20.81
C ASP A 60 6.55 10.96 -20.79
N THR A 61 6.21 9.73 -21.17
CA THR A 61 4.90 9.14 -20.92
C THR A 61 5.08 8.06 -19.87
N VAL A 62 4.20 8.04 -18.87
CA VAL A 62 4.36 7.21 -17.67
C VAL A 62 3.16 6.29 -17.52
N ALA A 63 3.42 5.00 -17.37
CA ALA A 63 2.41 4.02 -17.00
C ALA A 63 2.62 3.61 -15.54
N VAL A 64 1.57 3.68 -14.72
CA VAL A 64 1.60 3.28 -13.32
C VAL A 64 0.91 1.93 -13.17
N VAL A 65 1.69 0.88 -12.94
CA VAL A 65 1.13 -0.45 -12.67
C VAL A 65 0.79 -0.57 -11.19
N PHE A 66 -0.46 -0.92 -10.89
CA PHE A 66 -0.93 -1.16 -9.52
C PHE A 66 -1.80 -2.43 -9.45
N CYS A 67 -2.00 -2.95 -8.24
CA CYS A 67 -2.78 -4.16 -8.04
C CYS A 67 -4.27 -3.95 -8.31
N ASP A 68 -4.93 -5.00 -8.80
CA ASP A 68 -6.37 -5.03 -8.98
C ASP A 68 -7.16 -5.02 -7.66
N ALA A 69 -8.48 -5.06 -7.76
CA ALA A 69 -9.38 -5.02 -6.61
C ALA A 69 -9.30 -6.27 -5.69
N THR A 70 -8.61 -7.34 -6.10
CA THR A 70 -8.47 -8.56 -5.30
C THR A 70 -7.37 -8.45 -4.25
N ARG A 71 -6.55 -7.39 -4.31
CA ARG A 71 -5.48 -7.14 -3.34
C ARG A 71 -5.87 -6.01 -2.39
N PRO A 72 -5.62 -6.16 -1.08
CA PRO A 72 -5.93 -5.13 -0.07
C PRO A 72 -4.86 -4.02 -0.05
N VAL A 73 -4.36 -3.59 -1.22
CA VAL A 73 -3.39 -2.49 -1.32
C VAL A 73 -4.15 -1.17 -1.19
N PRO A 74 -3.72 -0.23 -0.33
CA PRO A 74 -4.41 1.04 -0.13
C PRO A 74 -4.14 2.03 -1.28
N ASN A 75 -4.53 1.68 -2.51
CA ASN A 75 -4.29 2.47 -3.73
C ASN A 75 -4.83 3.90 -3.60
N ARG A 76 -5.96 4.10 -2.90
CA ARG A 76 -6.54 5.43 -2.63
C ARG A 76 -5.65 6.33 -1.77
N ARG A 77 -4.72 5.74 -1.01
CA ARG A 77 -3.75 6.47 -0.18
C ARG A 77 -2.42 6.67 -0.92
N ILE A 78 -1.98 5.68 -1.70
CA ILE A 78 -0.69 5.70 -2.41
C ILE A 78 -0.74 6.53 -3.69
N LEU A 79 -1.71 6.27 -4.58
CA LEU A 79 -1.73 6.86 -5.92
C LEU A 79 -1.77 8.39 -5.93
N PRO A 80 -2.53 9.08 -5.06
CA PRO A 80 -2.54 10.54 -5.05
C PRO A 80 -1.16 11.15 -4.73
N VAL A 81 -0.38 10.52 -3.84
CA VAL A 81 0.96 10.98 -3.47
C VAL A 81 1.94 10.76 -4.62
N LEU A 82 1.90 9.57 -5.24
CA LEU A 82 2.72 9.24 -6.40
C LEU A 82 2.47 10.16 -7.59
N LEU A 83 1.19 10.39 -7.93
CA LEU A 83 0.81 11.26 -9.04
C LEU A 83 1.22 12.71 -8.81
N LYS A 84 1.12 13.20 -7.56
CA LYS A 84 1.60 14.52 -7.18
C LYS A 84 3.12 14.65 -7.37
N ASP A 85 3.88 13.61 -7.05
CA ASP A 85 5.34 13.61 -7.22
C ASP A 85 5.74 13.66 -8.70
N LEU A 86 5.02 12.91 -9.57
CA LEU A 86 5.19 12.98 -11.03
C LEU A 86 4.83 14.36 -11.61
N GLU A 87 3.76 14.99 -11.12
CA GLU A 87 3.39 16.36 -11.50
C GLU A 87 4.46 17.38 -11.11
N ILE A 88 5.04 17.24 -9.90
CA ILE A 88 6.16 18.09 -9.43
C ILE A 88 7.39 17.91 -10.32
N ALA A 89 7.64 16.68 -10.81
CA ALA A 89 8.71 16.39 -11.76
C ALA A 89 8.42 16.88 -13.19
N GLY A 90 7.24 17.48 -13.43
CA GLY A 90 6.85 18.11 -14.69
C GLY A 90 6.13 17.18 -15.67
N VAL A 91 5.78 15.95 -15.27
CA VAL A 91 4.97 15.05 -16.10
C VAL A 91 3.50 15.49 -16.01
N ARG A 92 2.90 15.83 -17.16
CA ARG A 92 1.50 16.27 -17.18
C ARG A 92 0.54 15.09 -17.06
N ARG A 93 -0.65 15.34 -16.51
CA ARG A 93 -1.70 14.32 -16.32
C ARG A 93 -2.08 13.55 -17.59
N ASP A 94 -2.10 14.22 -18.74
CA ASP A 94 -2.41 13.63 -20.04
C ASP A 94 -1.31 12.67 -20.54
N GLN A 95 -0.13 12.70 -19.93
CA GLN A 95 0.99 11.80 -20.21
C GLN A 95 1.04 10.60 -19.25
N ILE A 96 0.11 10.50 -18.29
CA ILE A 96 0.08 9.43 -17.29
C ILE A 96 -1.11 8.52 -17.54
N VAL A 97 -0.84 7.22 -17.67
CA VAL A 97 -1.86 6.16 -17.71
C VAL A 97 -1.80 5.31 -16.44
N LEU A 98 -2.98 4.92 -15.96
CA LEU A 98 -3.20 4.04 -14.81
C LEU A 98 -3.66 2.67 -15.32
#